data_AF-A0A507F3B6-F1
#
_entry.id   AF-A0A507F3B6-F1
#
_cell.length_a   1.000
_cell.length_b   1.000
_cell.length_c   1.000
_cell.angle_alpha   90.00
_cell.angle_beta   90.00
_cell.angle_gamma   90.00
#
_symmetry.space_group_name_H-M   'P 1'
#
loop_
_entity.id
_entity.type
_entity.pdbx_description
1 polymer ?
#
loop_
_entity_poly.entity_id
_entity_poly.type
_entity_poly.pdbx_seq_one_letter_code
_entity_poly.pdbx_strand_id
1 'polypeptide(L)'
;MEDEWFGTEWCDFRFRVSGCKHATMWKTFYIVHSIIALPLFCLGLYLIYKKIYQRLWKQGLGIFDVIDGAVKPRATEGFILPATIHIFGRFLYTTLIAADVFKSNAVKEFFHDWPWIALWHAGVYFTIGIIYATPKSYVSGSKRSGDVSIISRSRLPSPRLLNFLLAVYLLVPTITLPLFGLLDGIARDNGNYELAATYNEIHYVLWGLYTILLGMLAIYFGMKLLLILRSNVEAVAGADGGVNNEFRRAIMMLIVSLGGTFCMEVSYGAVLFFYGILRVKILSLLPAAVFFGFNWIFASALMTYPIFITATYNLIVNKQESRARSSNNLSASLQAQQAAQRSSTRSGTVKSNHKAVVNQNSTAVLLTPLANSQLVLERGDSFWREGERGSEGPH
;
A
#
# COMPACT_ATOMS: atom_id res chain seq x y z
N MET A 1 -40.29 18.86 11.90
CA MET A 1 -38.94 18.33 11.59
C MET A 1 -38.05 19.39 10.96
N GLU A 2 -38.58 20.38 10.24
CA GLU A 2 -37.78 21.46 9.67
C GLU A 2 -37.01 22.28 10.74
N ASP A 3 -37.66 22.70 11.84
CA ASP A 3 -37.00 23.60 12.81
C ASP A 3 -35.81 23.00 13.59
N GLU A 4 -35.72 21.68 13.75
CA GLU A 4 -34.64 21.04 14.53
C GLU A 4 -33.29 21.03 13.80
N TRP A 5 -33.29 21.01 12.46
CA TRP A 5 -32.07 20.94 11.64
C TRP A 5 -31.45 22.32 11.38
N PHE A 6 -32.25 23.38 11.54
CA PHE A 6 -31.87 24.76 11.23
C PHE A 6 -31.56 25.58 12.48
N GLY A 7 -31.95 25.11 13.67
CA GLY A 7 -31.66 25.76 14.93
C GLY A 7 -30.17 25.90 15.23
N THR A 8 -29.84 26.82 16.14
CA THR A 8 -28.50 26.93 16.77
C THR A 8 -28.15 25.71 17.63
N GLU A 9 -29.10 24.80 17.86
CA GLU A 9 -28.96 23.59 18.65
C GLU A 9 -28.25 22.44 17.90
N TRP A 10 -28.15 22.49 16.57
CA TRP A 10 -27.75 21.32 15.78
C TRP A 10 -26.36 21.48 15.12
N CYS A 11 -25.41 20.58 15.46
CA CYS A 11 -24.09 20.48 14.83
C CYS A 11 -23.97 19.24 13.95
N ASP A 12 -23.36 19.40 12.77
CA ASP A 12 -22.80 18.29 11.99
C ASP A 12 -21.28 18.33 12.09
N PHE A 13 -20.69 17.29 12.66
CA PHE A 13 -19.23 17.21 12.80
C PHE A 13 -18.51 17.26 11.45
N ARG A 14 -19.19 17.00 10.32
CA ARG A 14 -18.59 17.06 8.99
C ARG A 14 -18.41 18.49 8.51
N PHE A 15 -19.46 19.33 8.50
CA PHE A 15 -19.42 20.65 7.85
C PHE A 15 -19.84 21.84 8.74
N ARG A 16 -20.55 21.60 9.86
CA ARG A 16 -21.06 22.66 10.76
C ARG A 16 -20.46 22.50 12.15
N VAL A 17 -19.24 23.03 12.31
CA VAL A 17 -18.47 22.99 13.56
C VAL A 17 -18.44 24.33 14.31
N SER A 18 -19.08 25.35 13.75
CA SER A 18 -19.21 26.71 14.30
C SER A 18 -20.70 27.09 14.33
N GLY A 19 -21.08 27.98 15.26
CA GLY A 19 -22.45 28.50 15.32
C GLY A 19 -23.51 27.42 15.61
N CYS A 20 -23.14 26.40 16.41
CA CYS A 20 -24.02 25.33 16.83
C CYS A 20 -23.65 24.82 18.24
N LYS A 21 -24.59 24.11 18.89
CA LYS A 21 -24.40 23.53 20.22
C LYS A 21 -23.32 22.46 20.22
N HIS A 22 -22.31 22.62 21.08
CA HIS A 22 -21.08 21.80 21.12
C HIS A 22 -20.02 22.12 20.04
N ALA A 23 -20.09 23.30 19.39
CA ALA A 23 -19.05 23.77 18.47
C ALA A 23 -17.62 23.65 19.04
N THR A 24 -17.40 24.02 20.32
CA THR A 24 -16.09 23.92 20.99
C THR A 24 -15.54 22.50 21.01
N MET A 25 -16.39 21.50 21.21
CA MET A 25 -15.99 20.09 21.20
C MET A 25 -15.52 19.67 19.80
N TRP A 26 -16.30 19.98 18.76
CA TRP A 26 -15.94 19.63 17.38
C TRP A 26 -14.66 20.33 16.93
N LYS A 27 -14.51 21.63 17.22
CA LYS A 27 -13.26 22.36 16.96
C LYS A 27 -12.07 21.73 17.67
N THR A 28 -12.24 21.27 18.91
CA THR A 28 -11.19 20.57 19.65
C THR A 28 -10.76 19.29 18.92
N PHE A 29 -11.71 18.49 18.42
CA PHE A 29 -11.38 17.27 17.67
C PHE A 29 -10.58 17.58 16.40
N TYR A 30 -10.98 18.61 15.66
CA TYR A 30 -10.27 19.07 14.46
C TYR A 30 -8.87 19.62 14.75
N ILE A 31 -8.68 20.35 15.86
CA ILE A 31 -7.37 20.85 16.29
C ILE A 31 -6.46 19.67 16.67
N VAL A 32 -6.94 18.74 17.50
CA VAL A 32 -6.17 17.55 17.90
C VAL A 32 -5.78 16.70 16.68
N HIS A 33 -6.72 16.49 15.75
CA HIS A 33 -6.42 15.81 14.50
C HIS A 33 -5.31 16.52 13.71
N SER A 34 -5.36 17.85 13.60
CA SER A 34 -4.35 18.62 12.88
C SER A 34 -2.95 18.47 13.50
N ILE A 35 -2.87 18.44 14.84
CA ILE A 35 -1.62 18.19 15.58
C ILE A 35 -1.06 16.79 15.29
N ILE A 36 -1.92 15.77 15.16
CA ILE A 36 -1.50 14.38 14.85
C ILE A 36 -1.12 14.23 13.37
N ALA A 37 -1.86 14.86 12.46
CA ALA A 37 -1.68 14.72 11.02
C ALA A 37 -0.36 15.32 10.53
N LEU A 38 0.12 16.40 11.15
CA LEU A 38 1.36 17.07 10.74
C LEU A 38 2.63 16.19 10.90
N PRO A 39 2.92 15.59 12.07
CA PRO A 39 4.01 14.62 12.21
C PRO A 39 3.87 13.43 11.25
N LEU A 40 2.64 12.96 11.03
CA LEU A 40 2.38 11.83 10.14
C LEU A 40 2.64 12.19 8.67
N PHE A 41 2.31 13.41 8.27
CA PHE A 41 2.66 13.95 6.95
C PHE A 41 4.19 14.03 6.77
N CYS A 42 4.92 14.55 7.76
CA CYS A 42 6.38 14.59 7.74
C CYS A 42 6.99 13.18 7.61
N LEU A 43 6.41 12.19 8.28
CA LEU A 43 6.80 10.79 8.16
C LEU A 43 6.52 10.24 6.75
N GLY A 44 5.36 10.57 6.18
CA GLY A 44 5.02 10.25 4.79
C GLY A 44 6.02 10.83 3.78
N LEU A 45 6.39 12.10 3.93
CA LEU A 45 7.42 12.75 3.11
C LEU A 45 8.78 12.03 3.22
N TYR A 46 9.17 11.62 4.43
CA TYR A 46 10.39 10.84 4.63
C TYR A 46 10.32 9.49 3.90
N LEU A 47 9.17 8.79 3.95
CA LEU A 47 8.96 7.54 3.23
C LEU A 47 9.00 7.74 1.70
N ILE A 48 8.38 8.80 1.18
CA ILE A 48 8.46 9.15 -0.25
C ILE A 48 9.91 9.37 -0.64
N TYR A 49 10.66 10.18 0.12
CA TYR A 49 12.06 10.43 -0.15
C TYR A 49 12.89 9.14 -0.17
N LYS A 50 12.71 8.26 0.81
CA LYS A 50 13.51 7.03 0.94
C LYS A 50 13.10 5.90 0.01
N LYS A 51 11.81 5.61 -0.12
CA LYS A 51 11.32 4.48 -0.93
C LYS A 51 11.11 4.84 -2.38
N ILE A 52 10.56 6.02 -2.64
CA ILE A 52 10.17 6.39 -4.00
C ILE A 52 11.34 7.10 -4.68
N TYR A 53 11.81 8.22 -4.13
CA TYR A 53 12.87 8.98 -4.78
C TYR A 53 14.21 8.23 -4.80
N GLN A 54 14.73 7.81 -3.63
CA GLN A 54 16.06 7.20 -3.56
C GLN A 54 16.15 5.80 -4.19
N ARG A 55 15.11 4.97 -4.11
CA ARG A 55 15.15 3.59 -4.62
C ARG A 55 14.54 3.42 -6.00
N LEU A 56 13.54 4.22 -6.39
CA LEU A 56 12.91 4.08 -7.71
C LEU A 56 13.42 5.15 -8.67
N TRP A 57 13.12 6.42 -8.39
CA TRP A 57 13.37 7.50 -9.36
C TRP A 57 14.86 7.67 -9.69
N LYS A 58 15.75 7.58 -8.68
CA LYS A 58 17.21 7.61 -8.93
C LYS A 58 17.73 6.43 -9.76
N GLN A 59 17.00 5.33 -9.81
CA GLN A 59 17.35 4.14 -10.61
C GLN A 59 16.61 4.14 -11.96
N GLY A 60 15.89 5.20 -12.31
CA GLY A 60 15.07 5.28 -13.52
C GLY A 60 13.80 4.42 -13.48
N LEU A 61 13.40 3.94 -12.29
CA LEU A 61 12.20 3.11 -12.12
C LEU A 61 10.99 3.98 -11.74
N GLY A 62 9.82 3.62 -12.26
CA GLY A 62 8.55 4.25 -11.95
C GLY A 62 7.83 3.61 -10.74
N ILE A 63 6.84 4.33 -10.20
CA ILE A 63 5.84 3.76 -9.27
C ILE A 63 4.93 2.78 -10.01
N PHE A 64 4.75 3.02 -11.31
CA PHE A 64 4.00 2.18 -12.23
C PHE A 64 4.96 1.54 -13.22
N ASP A 65 4.86 0.23 -13.37
CA ASP A 65 5.50 -0.53 -14.44
C ASP A 65 4.43 -0.87 -15.50
N VAL A 66 4.84 -1.17 -16.74
CA VAL A 66 3.93 -1.67 -17.78
C VAL A 66 4.30 -3.13 -18.08
N ILE A 67 3.35 -4.05 -17.86
CA ILE A 67 3.50 -5.49 -18.15
C ILE A 67 2.35 -5.92 -19.05
N ASP A 68 2.66 -6.51 -20.20
CA ASP A 68 1.67 -6.99 -21.18
C ASP A 68 0.66 -5.90 -21.59
N GLY A 69 1.13 -4.65 -21.74
CA GLY A 69 0.30 -3.49 -22.08
C GLY A 69 -0.58 -2.97 -20.92
N ALA A 70 -0.37 -3.46 -19.70
CA ALA A 70 -1.15 -3.06 -18.53
C ALA A 70 -0.33 -2.42 -17.42
N VAL A 71 -0.96 -1.45 -16.76
CA VAL A 71 -0.36 -0.62 -15.72
C VAL A 71 -0.33 -1.41 -14.42
N LYS A 72 0.88 -1.74 -13.98
CA LYS A 72 1.16 -2.41 -12.73
C LYS A 72 1.67 -1.40 -11.70
N PRO A 73 0.85 -1.00 -10.72
CA PRO A 73 1.35 -0.25 -9.58
C PRO A 73 2.24 -1.13 -8.69
N ARG A 74 3.34 -0.56 -8.21
CA ARG A 74 4.10 -1.14 -7.08
C ARG A 74 3.29 -0.94 -5.81
N ALA A 75 2.74 -2.01 -5.25
CA ALA A 75 1.70 -1.93 -4.21
C ALA A 75 2.07 -0.98 -3.05
N THR A 76 3.27 -1.10 -2.48
CA THR A 76 3.67 -0.29 -1.32
C THR A 76 3.95 1.16 -1.70
N GLU A 77 4.71 1.42 -2.75
CA GLU A 77 5.04 2.78 -3.19
C GLU A 77 3.81 3.52 -3.75
N GLY A 78 2.95 2.80 -4.46
CA GLY A 78 1.65 3.25 -4.94
C GLY A 78 0.67 3.55 -3.82
N PHE A 79 0.79 2.91 -2.64
CA PHE A 79 0.02 3.28 -1.45
C PHE A 79 0.57 4.53 -0.76
N ILE A 80 1.89 4.58 -0.52
CA ILE A 80 2.53 5.63 0.29
C ILE A 80 2.30 7.03 -0.29
N LEU A 81 2.42 7.19 -1.60
CA LEU A 81 2.31 8.52 -2.23
C LEU A 81 0.90 9.12 -2.05
N PRO A 82 -0.21 8.48 -2.49
CA PRO A 82 -1.54 9.03 -2.30
C PRO A 82 -1.99 9.06 -0.84
N ALA A 83 -1.56 8.12 0.00
CA ALA A 83 -1.81 8.19 1.44
C ALA A 83 -1.15 9.44 2.08
N THR A 84 0.04 9.82 1.63
CA THR A 84 0.69 11.05 2.10
C THR A 84 -0.06 12.31 1.63
N ILE A 85 -0.54 12.30 0.38
CA ILE A 85 -1.40 13.38 -0.16
C ILE A 85 -2.70 13.49 0.65
N HIS A 86 -3.31 12.35 1.01
CA HIS A 86 -4.47 12.31 1.88
C HIS A 86 -4.20 12.95 3.24
N ILE A 87 -3.12 12.57 3.92
CA ILE A 87 -2.80 13.15 5.24
C ILE A 87 -2.53 14.65 5.16
N PHE A 88 -1.86 15.11 4.10
CA PHE A 88 -1.71 16.55 3.83
C PHE A 88 -3.06 17.24 3.65
N GLY A 89 -3.94 16.68 2.80
CA GLY A 89 -5.26 17.22 2.55
C GLY A 89 -6.14 17.24 3.80
N ARG A 90 -6.07 16.19 4.63
CA ARG A 90 -6.77 16.13 5.91
C ARG A 90 -6.24 17.18 6.88
N PHE A 91 -4.91 17.33 7.02
CA PHE A 91 -4.31 18.40 7.82
C PHE A 91 -4.79 19.79 7.40
N LEU A 92 -4.78 20.06 6.09
CA LEU A 92 -5.25 21.33 5.54
C LEU A 92 -6.74 21.56 5.86
N TYR A 93 -7.58 20.57 5.55
CA TYR A 93 -9.02 20.64 5.82
C TYR A 93 -9.32 20.86 7.30
N THR A 94 -8.73 20.05 8.19
CA THR A 94 -9.00 20.11 9.63
C THR A 94 -8.54 21.42 10.25
N THR A 95 -7.46 22.01 9.73
CA THR A 95 -6.99 23.33 10.16
C THR A 95 -7.95 24.44 9.71
N LEU A 96 -8.34 24.43 8.42
CA LEU A 96 -9.20 25.47 7.84
C LEU A 96 -10.62 25.45 8.40
N ILE A 97 -11.19 24.26 8.66
CA ILE A 97 -12.52 24.14 9.25
C ILE A 97 -12.52 24.55 10.73
N ALA A 98 -11.48 24.22 11.50
CA ALA A 98 -11.34 24.68 12.89
C ALA A 98 -11.22 26.21 12.99
N ALA A 99 -10.53 26.83 12.02
CA ALA A 99 -10.38 28.26 11.89
C ALA A 99 -11.60 28.97 11.26
N ASP A 100 -12.67 28.24 10.92
CA ASP A 100 -13.91 28.79 10.33
C ASP A 100 -13.69 29.58 9.02
N VAL A 101 -12.70 29.16 8.22
CA VAL A 101 -12.30 29.85 6.98
C VAL A 101 -13.34 29.67 5.88
N PHE A 102 -13.93 28.48 5.77
CA PHE A 102 -14.88 28.17 4.70
C PHE A 102 -16.24 28.83 4.91
N LYS A 103 -16.67 29.67 3.95
CA LYS A 103 -17.97 30.35 3.99
C LYS A 103 -19.08 29.60 3.25
N SER A 104 -18.74 28.89 2.18
CA SER A 104 -19.66 28.03 1.41
C SER A 104 -19.62 26.59 1.91
N ASN A 105 -20.78 25.95 2.03
CA ASN A 105 -20.89 24.53 2.36
C ASN A 105 -20.41 23.64 1.21
N ALA A 106 -20.58 24.07 -0.06
CA ALA A 106 -20.01 23.38 -1.21
C ALA A 106 -18.48 23.26 -1.11
N VAL A 107 -17.80 24.35 -0.73
CA VAL A 107 -16.34 24.33 -0.53
C VAL A 107 -15.96 23.44 0.64
N LYS A 108 -16.73 23.45 1.74
CA LYS A 108 -16.48 22.55 2.89
C LYS A 108 -16.55 21.09 2.49
N GLU A 109 -17.60 20.67 1.81
CA GLU A 109 -17.78 19.27 1.39
C GLU A 109 -16.70 18.85 0.38
N PHE A 110 -16.33 19.71 -0.58
CA PHE A 110 -15.21 19.43 -1.48
C PHE A 110 -13.88 19.22 -0.72
N PHE A 111 -13.53 20.16 0.17
CA PHE A 111 -12.30 20.06 0.97
C PHE A 111 -12.31 18.90 1.96
N HIS A 112 -13.50 18.48 2.40
CA HIS A 112 -13.68 17.31 3.22
C HIS A 112 -13.34 16.03 2.44
N ASP A 113 -13.81 15.93 1.18
CA ASP A 113 -13.82 14.69 0.41
C ASP A 113 -12.58 14.42 -0.44
N TRP A 114 -11.99 15.45 -1.08
CA TRP A 114 -10.84 15.22 -1.97
C TRP A 114 -9.65 14.52 -1.28
N PRO A 115 -9.34 14.75 0.01
CA PRO A 115 -8.27 14.00 0.66
C PRO A 115 -8.62 12.52 0.71
N TRP A 116 -9.88 12.17 0.99
CA TRP A 116 -10.32 10.77 1.06
C TRP A 116 -10.21 10.06 -0.29
N ILE A 117 -10.40 10.78 -1.40
CA ILE A 117 -10.19 10.21 -2.75
C ILE A 117 -8.72 9.84 -2.98
N ALA A 118 -7.78 10.64 -2.46
CA ALA A 118 -6.37 10.28 -2.52
C ALA A 118 -6.08 8.99 -1.72
N LEU A 119 -6.69 8.79 -0.54
CA LEU A 119 -6.55 7.54 0.22
C LEU A 119 -7.21 6.36 -0.50
N TRP A 120 -8.36 6.59 -1.12
CA TRP A 120 -9.02 5.61 -1.96
C TRP A 120 -8.11 5.14 -3.11
N HIS A 121 -7.43 6.06 -3.81
CA HIS A 121 -6.44 5.70 -4.82
C HIS A 121 -5.30 4.86 -4.23
N ALA A 122 -4.84 5.16 -3.01
CA ALA A 122 -3.84 4.33 -2.32
C ALA A 122 -4.32 2.88 -2.16
N GLY A 123 -5.57 2.69 -1.72
CA GLY A 123 -6.20 1.37 -1.58
C GLY A 123 -6.33 0.63 -2.91
N VAL A 124 -6.72 1.33 -3.99
CA VAL A 124 -6.82 0.75 -5.33
C VAL A 124 -5.45 0.33 -5.86
N TYR A 125 -4.43 1.19 -5.79
CA TYR A 125 -3.07 0.87 -6.24
C TYR A 125 -2.47 -0.30 -5.45
N PHE A 126 -2.70 -0.34 -4.14
CA PHE A 126 -2.26 -1.43 -3.30
C PHE A 126 -2.91 -2.76 -3.73
N THR A 127 -4.24 -2.78 -3.86
CA THR A 127 -5.01 -3.97 -4.25
C THR A 127 -4.59 -4.47 -5.62
N ILE A 128 -4.57 -3.61 -6.65
CA ILE A 128 -4.15 -4.01 -8.00
C ILE A 128 -2.69 -4.48 -8.01
N GLY A 129 -1.81 -3.82 -7.25
CA GLY A 129 -0.41 -4.22 -7.09
C GLY A 129 -0.24 -5.61 -6.48
N ILE A 130 -1.09 -5.99 -5.51
CA ILE A 130 -1.14 -7.35 -4.94
C ILE A 130 -1.58 -8.37 -5.99
N ILE A 131 -2.57 -8.05 -6.83
CA ILE A 131 -3.02 -8.96 -7.89
C ILE A 131 -1.86 -9.26 -8.85
N TYR A 132 -1.11 -8.24 -9.25
CA TYR A 132 0.08 -8.40 -10.09
C TYR A 132 1.26 -9.10 -9.40
N ALA A 133 1.36 -9.01 -8.07
CA ALA A 133 2.35 -9.76 -7.30
C ALA A 133 1.99 -11.24 -7.17
N THR A 134 0.76 -11.63 -7.52
CA THR A 134 0.32 -13.03 -7.45
C THR A 134 0.92 -13.84 -8.60
N PRO A 135 1.66 -14.93 -8.31
CA PRO A 135 2.23 -15.77 -9.36
C PRO A 135 1.15 -16.41 -10.24
N LYS A 136 1.37 -16.43 -11.56
CA LYS A 136 0.48 -17.09 -12.55
C LYS A 136 0.52 -18.63 -12.44
N SER A 137 1.51 -19.19 -11.75
CA SER A 137 1.69 -20.64 -11.61
C SER A 137 2.18 -20.99 -10.21
N TYR A 138 1.77 -22.15 -9.71
CA TYR A 138 2.12 -22.66 -8.39
C TYR A 138 2.24 -24.18 -8.41
N VAL A 139 3.07 -24.73 -7.52
CA VAL A 139 3.24 -26.18 -7.40
C VAL A 139 2.14 -26.72 -6.49
N SER A 140 1.32 -27.63 -7.00
CA SER A 140 0.22 -28.28 -6.30
C SER A 140 0.50 -29.78 -6.21
N GLY A 141 0.55 -30.31 -4.98
CA GLY A 141 0.82 -31.73 -4.73
C GLY A 141 1.53 -31.94 -3.39
N SER A 142 1.05 -32.89 -2.60
CA SER A 142 1.62 -33.22 -1.29
C SER A 142 2.63 -34.35 -1.46
N LYS A 143 3.92 -34.08 -1.21
CA LYS A 143 4.96 -35.14 -1.18
C LYS A 143 4.82 -36.11 0.01
N ARG A 144 3.66 -36.19 0.67
CA ARG A 144 3.48 -37.09 1.82
C ARG A 144 3.33 -38.57 1.45
N SER A 145 3.19 -38.92 0.17
CA SER A 145 3.36 -40.29 -0.34
C SER A 145 3.36 -40.28 -1.87
N GLY A 146 4.50 -40.45 -2.53
CA GLY A 146 4.58 -40.84 -3.95
C GLY A 146 3.98 -39.94 -5.04
N ASP A 147 3.26 -38.87 -4.71
CA ASP A 147 2.53 -38.08 -5.71
C ASP A 147 3.43 -37.12 -6.50
N VAL A 148 3.19 -37.09 -7.81
CA VAL A 148 3.83 -36.18 -8.78
C VAL A 148 3.41 -34.75 -8.47
N SER A 149 4.38 -33.84 -8.31
CA SER A 149 4.11 -32.41 -8.16
C SER A 149 3.54 -31.85 -9.47
N ILE A 150 2.30 -31.35 -9.46
CA ILE A 150 1.63 -30.77 -10.63
C ILE A 150 1.82 -29.25 -10.61
N ILE A 151 2.29 -28.67 -11.70
CA ILE A 151 2.31 -27.20 -11.85
C ILE A 151 0.89 -26.75 -12.23
N SER A 152 0.19 -26.15 -11.26
CA SER A 152 -1.15 -25.61 -11.45
C SER A 152 -1.09 -24.14 -11.85
N ARG A 153 -1.98 -23.72 -12.75
CA ARG A 153 -2.13 -22.31 -13.14
C ARG A 153 -3.19 -21.62 -12.29
N SER A 154 -2.84 -20.46 -11.75
CA SER A 154 -3.83 -19.60 -11.08
C SER A 154 -4.63 -18.84 -12.13
N ARG A 155 -5.97 -18.86 -12.01
CA ARG A 155 -6.84 -18.00 -12.83
C ARG A 155 -6.76 -16.59 -12.28
N LEU A 156 -5.84 -15.80 -12.83
CA LEU A 156 -5.72 -14.36 -12.60
C LEU A 156 -6.40 -13.58 -13.74
N PRO A 157 -6.88 -12.35 -13.48
CA PRO A 157 -7.45 -11.49 -14.51
C PRO A 157 -6.43 -11.24 -15.63
N SER A 158 -6.94 -11.06 -16.85
CA SER A 158 -6.09 -10.64 -17.96
C SER A 158 -5.55 -9.22 -17.70
N PRO A 159 -4.40 -8.85 -18.29
CA PRO A 159 -3.86 -7.48 -18.21
C PRO A 159 -4.89 -6.41 -18.62
N ARG A 160 -5.70 -6.68 -19.64
CA ARG A 160 -6.80 -5.79 -20.08
C ARG A 160 -7.86 -5.61 -19.00
N LEU A 161 -8.26 -6.70 -18.33
CA LEU A 161 -9.23 -6.64 -17.24
C LEU A 161 -8.66 -5.87 -16.04
N LEU A 162 -7.36 -6.03 -15.72
CA LEU A 162 -6.73 -5.25 -14.64
C LEU A 162 -6.67 -3.76 -14.95
N ASN A 163 -6.35 -3.36 -16.20
CA ASN A 163 -6.45 -1.96 -16.62
C ASN A 163 -7.87 -1.41 -16.51
N PHE A 164 -8.86 -2.20 -16.95
CA PHE A 164 -10.26 -1.80 -16.85
C PHE A 164 -10.68 -1.62 -15.39
N LEU A 165 -10.36 -2.58 -14.51
CA LEU A 165 -10.64 -2.48 -13.08
C LEU A 165 -9.92 -1.26 -12.49
N LEU A 166 -8.63 -1.07 -12.77
CA LEU A 166 -7.88 0.10 -12.31
C LEU A 166 -8.56 1.40 -12.73
N ALA A 167 -8.93 1.53 -14.01
CA ALA A 167 -9.60 2.72 -14.53
C ALA A 167 -10.97 2.95 -13.88
N VAL A 168 -11.80 1.91 -13.74
CA VAL A 168 -13.13 2.02 -13.14
C VAL A 168 -13.03 2.40 -11.67
N TYR A 169 -12.20 1.70 -10.88
CA TYR A 169 -12.04 1.97 -9.46
C TYR A 169 -11.39 3.32 -9.19
N LEU A 170 -10.58 3.87 -10.10
CA LEU A 170 -10.07 5.23 -9.95
C LEU A 170 -11.09 6.27 -10.41
N LEU A 171 -11.57 6.20 -11.66
CA LEU A 171 -12.34 7.26 -12.29
C LEU A 171 -13.74 7.40 -11.72
N VAL A 172 -14.46 6.28 -11.53
CA VAL A 172 -15.87 6.34 -11.13
C VAL A 172 -16.02 7.02 -9.76
N PRO A 173 -15.35 6.58 -8.68
CA PRO A 173 -15.45 7.25 -7.38
C PRO A 173 -14.88 8.67 -7.38
N THR A 174 -13.84 8.95 -8.17
CA THR A 174 -13.25 10.29 -8.28
C THR A 174 -14.21 11.30 -8.91
N ILE A 175 -15.13 10.84 -9.76
CA ILE A 175 -16.12 11.70 -10.39
C ILE A 175 -17.39 11.76 -9.52
N THR A 176 -17.93 10.61 -9.14
CA THR A 176 -19.24 10.55 -8.49
C THR A 176 -19.22 11.09 -7.07
N LEU A 177 -18.17 10.83 -6.28
CA LEU A 177 -18.14 11.25 -4.88
C LEU A 177 -18.03 12.78 -4.74
N PRO A 178 -17.07 13.48 -5.38
CA PRO A 178 -17.06 14.95 -5.35
C PRO A 178 -18.31 15.57 -5.94
N LEU A 179 -18.89 14.97 -6.99
CA LEU A 179 -20.11 15.49 -7.59
C LEU A 179 -21.24 15.54 -6.57
N PHE A 180 -21.56 14.43 -5.90
CA PHE A 180 -22.64 14.42 -4.92
C PHE A 180 -22.31 15.20 -3.64
N GLY A 181 -21.03 15.27 -3.23
CA GLY A 181 -20.59 16.12 -2.11
C GLY A 181 -20.75 17.62 -2.42
N LEU A 182 -20.39 18.04 -3.64
CA LEU A 182 -20.57 19.41 -4.12
C LEU A 182 -22.06 19.76 -4.26
N LEU A 183 -22.86 18.87 -4.87
CA LEU A 183 -24.30 19.09 -5.02
C LEU A 183 -25.01 19.21 -3.66
N ASP A 184 -24.62 18.39 -2.68
CA ASP A 184 -25.07 18.51 -1.29
C ASP A 184 -24.76 19.90 -0.72
N GLY A 185 -23.50 20.33 -0.80
CA GLY A 185 -23.11 21.65 -0.30
C GLY A 185 -23.77 22.83 -1.03
N ILE A 186 -23.96 22.74 -2.35
CA ILE A 186 -24.68 23.76 -3.14
C ILE A 186 -26.14 23.83 -2.71
N ALA A 187 -26.79 22.69 -2.53
CA ALA A 187 -28.18 22.64 -2.07
C ALA A 187 -28.34 23.29 -0.69
N ARG A 188 -27.38 23.08 0.23
CA ARG A 188 -27.34 23.76 1.53
C ARG A 188 -27.12 25.27 1.42
N ASP A 189 -26.21 25.69 0.54
CA ASP A 189 -25.93 27.11 0.31
C ASP A 189 -27.16 27.85 -0.25
N ASN A 190 -28.01 27.15 -1.01
CA ASN A 190 -29.28 27.66 -1.52
C ASN A 190 -30.47 27.51 -0.55
N GLY A 191 -30.25 26.96 0.66
CA GLY A 191 -31.33 26.72 1.64
C GLY A 191 -32.27 25.56 1.30
N ASN A 192 -31.95 24.75 0.28
CA ASN A 192 -32.73 23.55 -0.07
C ASN A 192 -32.18 22.32 0.65
N TYR A 193 -32.55 22.18 1.92
CA TYR A 193 -32.00 21.17 2.81
C TYR A 193 -32.53 19.76 2.58
N GLU A 194 -33.74 19.62 2.04
CA GLU A 194 -34.29 18.31 1.64
C GLU A 194 -33.45 17.72 0.50
N LEU A 195 -33.20 18.51 -0.54
CA LEU A 195 -32.35 18.11 -1.65
C LEU A 195 -30.91 17.81 -1.21
N ALA A 196 -30.38 18.62 -0.29
CA ALA A 196 -29.08 18.39 0.33
C ALA A 196 -29.02 17.04 1.06
N ALA A 197 -30.07 16.69 1.81
CA ALA A 197 -30.16 15.40 2.50
C ALA A 197 -30.14 14.23 1.51
N THR A 198 -30.88 14.33 0.40
CA THR A 198 -30.88 13.31 -0.67
C THR A 198 -29.50 13.15 -1.29
N TYR A 199 -28.81 14.24 -1.64
CA TYR A 199 -27.46 14.16 -2.20
C TYR A 199 -26.45 13.59 -1.20
N ASN A 200 -26.57 13.94 0.08
CA ASN A 200 -25.73 13.39 1.14
C ASN A 200 -25.92 11.87 1.30
N GLU A 201 -27.16 11.41 1.27
CA GLU A 201 -27.50 9.98 1.33
C GLU A 201 -26.88 9.23 0.13
N ILE A 202 -27.10 9.72 -1.09
CA ILE A 202 -26.51 9.13 -2.31
C ILE A 202 -24.99 9.09 -2.19
N HIS A 203 -24.36 10.18 -1.75
CA HIS A 203 -22.93 10.27 -1.57
C HIS A 203 -22.40 9.14 -0.67
N TYR A 204 -22.95 8.98 0.54
CA TYR A 204 -22.42 8.01 1.50
C TYR A 204 -22.82 6.57 1.21
N VAL A 205 -23.96 6.34 0.57
CA VAL A 205 -24.32 5.02 0.02
C VAL A 205 -23.32 4.60 -1.06
N LEU A 206 -22.94 5.50 -1.97
CA LEU A 206 -21.91 5.23 -2.99
C LEU A 206 -20.54 4.97 -2.35
N TRP A 207 -20.14 5.79 -1.37
CA TRP A 207 -18.89 5.61 -0.64
C TRP A 207 -18.82 4.23 0.05
N GLY A 208 -19.90 3.85 0.74
CA GLY A 208 -20.04 2.54 1.38
C GLY A 208 -20.01 1.38 0.38
N LEU A 209 -20.68 1.53 -0.76
CA LEU A 209 -20.66 0.52 -1.82
C LEU A 209 -19.25 0.33 -2.40
N TYR A 210 -18.55 1.42 -2.73
CA TYR A 210 -17.22 1.35 -3.33
C TYR A 210 -16.20 0.67 -2.40
N THR A 211 -16.16 1.07 -1.13
CA THR A 211 -15.31 0.43 -0.10
C THR A 211 -15.57 -1.05 0.08
N ILE A 212 -16.85 -1.45 0.19
CA ILE A 212 -17.21 -2.87 0.28
C ILE A 212 -16.73 -3.63 -0.97
N LEU A 213 -16.96 -3.09 -2.18
CA LEU A 213 -16.52 -3.72 -3.42
C LEU A 213 -14.99 -3.83 -3.52
N LEU A 214 -14.24 -2.82 -3.09
CA LEU A 214 -12.78 -2.86 -3.06
C LEU A 214 -12.26 -3.85 -2.01
N GLY A 215 -12.86 -3.88 -0.82
CA GLY A 215 -12.55 -4.85 0.22
C GLY A 215 -12.76 -6.29 -0.26
N MET A 216 -13.90 -6.57 -0.91
CA MET A 216 -14.20 -7.87 -1.49
C MET A 216 -13.20 -8.27 -2.58
N LEU A 217 -12.79 -7.32 -3.43
CA LEU A 217 -11.75 -7.55 -4.45
C LEU A 217 -10.39 -7.88 -3.80
N ALA A 218 -10.00 -7.12 -2.78
CA ALA A 218 -8.74 -7.28 -2.07
C ALA A 218 -8.66 -8.63 -1.36
N ILE A 219 -9.70 -9.05 -0.64
CA ILE A 219 -9.70 -10.34 0.06
C ILE A 219 -9.74 -11.51 -0.93
N TYR A 220 -10.50 -11.41 -2.02
CA TYR A 220 -10.58 -12.47 -3.02
C TYR A 220 -9.20 -12.79 -3.62
N PHE A 221 -8.48 -11.76 -4.07
CA PHE A 221 -7.14 -11.94 -4.64
C PHE A 221 -6.07 -12.16 -3.59
N GLY A 222 -6.19 -11.56 -2.42
CA GLY A 222 -5.29 -11.81 -1.30
C GLY A 222 -5.34 -13.25 -0.80
N MET A 223 -6.54 -13.83 -0.71
CA MET A 223 -6.70 -15.26 -0.37
C MET A 223 -6.08 -16.16 -1.43
N LYS A 224 -6.24 -15.84 -2.72
CA LYS A 224 -5.54 -16.56 -3.81
C LYS A 224 -4.02 -16.46 -3.67
N LEU A 225 -3.48 -15.27 -3.42
CA LEU A 225 -2.05 -15.06 -3.20
C LEU A 225 -1.55 -15.91 -2.03
N LEU A 226 -2.29 -15.93 -0.92
CA LEU A 226 -1.95 -16.72 0.27
C LEU A 226 -1.95 -18.23 0.00
N LEU A 227 -2.94 -18.74 -0.72
CA LEU A 227 -3.01 -20.14 -1.12
C LEU A 227 -1.80 -20.54 -1.98
N ILE A 228 -1.45 -19.70 -2.96
CA ILE A 228 -0.32 -19.93 -3.86
C ILE A 228 1.01 -19.90 -3.08
N LEU A 229 1.19 -18.92 -2.20
CA LEU A 229 2.38 -18.80 -1.35
C LEU A 229 2.54 -20.03 -0.45
N ARG A 230 1.46 -20.49 0.20
CA ARG A 230 1.50 -21.70 1.06
C ARG A 230 1.87 -22.95 0.26
N SER A 231 1.26 -23.13 -0.91
CA SER A 231 1.52 -24.28 -1.79
C SER A 231 2.99 -24.32 -2.25
N ASN A 232 3.55 -23.18 -2.63
CA ASN A 232 4.95 -23.08 -3.01
C ASN A 232 5.91 -23.32 -1.83
N VAL A 233 5.54 -22.90 -0.61
CA VAL A 233 6.34 -23.17 0.59
C VAL A 233 6.39 -24.65 0.92
N GLU A 234 5.26 -25.34 0.88
CA GLU A 234 5.20 -26.77 1.15
C GLU A 234 6.06 -27.56 0.16
N ALA A 235 6.09 -27.12 -1.11
CA ALA A 235 6.94 -27.70 -2.14
C ALA A 235 8.45 -27.49 -1.86
N VAL A 236 8.87 -26.29 -1.45
CA VAL A 236 10.28 -25.95 -1.18
C VAL A 236 10.77 -26.54 0.15
N ALA A 237 9.93 -26.54 1.18
CA ALA A 237 10.28 -27.09 2.50
C ALA A 237 10.56 -28.60 2.47
N GLY A 238 9.91 -29.32 1.55
CA GLY A 238 10.17 -30.72 1.29
C GLY A 238 11.44 -30.99 0.46
N ALA A 239 12.09 -29.95 -0.08
CA ALA A 239 13.31 -30.07 -0.89
C ALA A 239 14.59 -29.77 -0.07
N ASP A 240 14.58 -28.71 0.76
CA ASP A 240 15.80 -28.19 1.42
C ASP A 240 15.81 -28.32 2.97
N GLY A 241 14.98 -29.18 3.56
CA GLY A 241 15.12 -29.55 4.97
C GLY A 241 14.61 -28.53 6.00
N GLY A 242 13.71 -27.62 5.63
CA GLY A 242 12.98 -26.77 6.58
C GLY A 242 12.45 -25.47 5.99
N VAL A 243 11.28 -25.03 6.46
CA VAL A 243 10.75 -23.69 6.11
C VAL A 243 11.54 -22.64 6.89
N ASN A 244 12.21 -21.70 6.21
CA ASN A 244 12.84 -20.54 6.87
C ASN A 244 11.80 -19.80 7.73
N ASN A 245 12.08 -19.61 9.02
CA ASN A 245 11.21 -18.89 9.98
C ASN A 245 10.88 -17.47 9.51
N GLU A 246 11.78 -16.82 8.77
CA GLU A 246 11.56 -15.50 8.17
C GLU A 246 10.42 -15.52 7.15
N PHE A 247 10.30 -16.61 6.38
CA PHE A 247 9.26 -16.75 5.37
C PHE A 247 7.89 -17.03 5.99
N ARG A 248 7.83 -17.87 7.04
CA ARG A 248 6.59 -18.07 7.83
C ARG A 248 6.10 -16.76 8.43
N ARG A 249 7.01 -15.95 8.96
CA ARG A 249 6.71 -14.61 9.48
C ARG A 249 6.18 -13.69 8.38
N ALA A 250 6.77 -13.72 7.18
CA ALA A 250 6.29 -12.92 6.04
C ALA A 250 4.87 -13.32 5.60
N ILE A 251 4.56 -14.62 5.53
CA ILE A 251 3.19 -15.10 5.28
C ILE A 251 2.24 -14.64 6.39
N MET A 252 2.60 -14.80 7.67
CA MET A 252 1.74 -14.41 8.78
C MET A 252 1.47 -12.91 8.75
N MET A 253 2.49 -12.08 8.51
CA MET A 253 2.33 -10.64 8.31
C MET A 253 1.39 -10.34 7.14
N LEU A 254 1.54 -11.03 6.01
CA LEU A 254 0.64 -10.87 4.88
C LEU A 254 -0.81 -11.22 5.22
N ILE A 255 -1.06 -12.33 5.93
CA ILE A 255 -2.41 -12.73 6.39
C ILE A 255 -3.02 -11.65 7.29
N VAL A 256 -2.27 -11.23 8.31
CA VAL A 256 -2.74 -10.22 9.26
C VAL A 256 -3.01 -8.89 8.55
N SER A 257 -2.13 -8.47 7.64
CA SER A 257 -2.33 -7.25 6.86
C SER A 257 -3.54 -7.35 5.94
N LEU A 258 -3.70 -8.45 5.18
CA LEU A 258 -4.83 -8.63 4.28
C LEU A 258 -6.17 -8.72 5.02
N GLY A 259 -6.22 -9.50 6.10
CA GLY A 259 -7.40 -9.62 6.95
C GLY A 259 -7.74 -8.29 7.62
N GLY A 260 -6.73 -7.58 8.13
CA GLY A 260 -6.89 -6.25 8.72
C GLY A 260 -7.44 -5.24 7.72
N THR A 261 -6.86 -5.16 6.50
CA THR A 261 -7.35 -4.29 5.44
C THR A 261 -8.79 -4.63 5.04
N PHE A 262 -9.11 -5.91 4.84
CA PHE A 262 -10.47 -6.33 4.51
C PHE A 262 -11.49 -5.92 5.58
N CYS A 263 -11.22 -6.29 6.84
CA CYS A 263 -12.11 -5.95 7.95
C CYS A 263 -12.28 -4.44 8.07
N MET A 264 -11.20 -3.68 7.88
CA MET A 264 -11.24 -2.22 7.94
C MET A 264 -12.07 -1.60 6.81
N GLU A 265 -11.84 -1.99 5.56
CA GLU A 265 -12.58 -1.47 4.39
C GLU A 265 -14.07 -1.80 4.48
N VAL A 266 -14.42 -3.05 4.80
CA VAL A 266 -15.83 -3.48 4.87
C VAL A 266 -16.54 -2.87 6.08
N SER A 267 -15.88 -2.81 7.24
CA SER A 267 -16.49 -2.18 8.42
C SER A 267 -16.66 -0.67 8.23
N TYR A 268 -15.67 0.01 7.64
CA TYR A 268 -15.77 1.43 7.30
C TYR A 268 -16.88 1.67 6.26
N GLY A 269 -16.95 0.83 5.22
CA GLY A 269 -18.01 0.89 4.22
C GLY A 269 -19.41 0.70 4.80
N ALA A 270 -19.56 -0.26 5.72
CA ALA A 270 -20.82 -0.46 6.45
C ALA A 270 -21.17 0.78 7.29
N VAL A 271 -20.20 1.35 8.02
CA VAL A 271 -20.41 2.57 8.81
C VAL A 271 -20.88 3.73 7.94
N LEU A 272 -20.27 3.94 6.76
CA LEU A 272 -20.68 4.98 5.82
C LEU A 272 -22.07 4.73 5.24
N PHE A 273 -22.37 3.49 4.86
CA PHE A 273 -23.67 3.11 4.34
C PHE A 273 -24.78 3.35 5.37
N PHE A 274 -24.58 2.91 6.61
CA PHE A 274 -25.52 3.16 7.70
C PHE A 274 -25.57 4.64 8.10
N TYR A 275 -24.45 5.37 8.02
CA TYR A 275 -24.45 6.80 8.25
C TYR A 275 -25.32 7.52 7.23
N GLY A 276 -25.22 7.19 5.94
CA GLY A 276 -26.07 7.77 4.88
C GLY A 276 -27.56 7.64 5.18
N ILE A 277 -28.00 6.47 5.66
CA ILE A 277 -29.41 6.18 5.93
C ILE A 277 -29.87 6.70 7.31
N LEU A 278 -29.04 6.56 8.35
CA LEU A 278 -29.41 6.81 9.75
C LEU A 278 -28.85 8.11 10.31
N ARG A 279 -28.28 8.98 9.46
CA ARG A 279 -27.62 10.24 9.83
C ARG A 279 -28.41 11.04 10.87
N VAL A 280 -29.72 11.19 10.64
CA VAL A 280 -30.64 11.91 11.53
C VAL A 280 -30.56 11.36 12.95
N LYS A 281 -30.78 10.06 13.11
CA LYS A 281 -30.78 9.40 14.42
C LYS A 281 -29.40 9.45 15.09
N ILE A 282 -28.33 9.34 14.30
CA ILE A 282 -26.95 9.40 14.80
C ILE A 282 -26.64 10.80 15.36
N LEU A 283 -27.00 11.85 14.62
CA LEU A 283 -26.69 13.22 15.01
C LEU A 283 -27.60 13.76 16.12
N SER A 284 -28.82 13.23 16.25
CA SER A 284 -29.73 13.57 17.36
C SER A 284 -29.28 13.00 18.72
N LEU A 285 -28.46 11.94 18.74
CA LEU A 285 -27.96 11.31 19.96
C LEU A 285 -26.50 11.69 20.20
N LEU A 286 -26.23 12.61 21.14
CA LEU A 286 -24.87 13.12 21.39
C LEU A 286 -23.81 12.02 21.55
N PRO A 287 -24.02 10.92 22.32
CA PRO A 287 -23.02 9.86 22.41
C PRO A 287 -22.73 9.18 21.07
N ALA A 288 -23.77 8.95 20.24
CA ALA A 288 -23.60 8.39 18.91
C ALA A 288 -22.89 9.38 17.98
N ALA A 289 -23.29 10.65 18.00
CA ALA A 289 -22.62 11.71 17.24
C ALA A 289 -21.13 11.79 17.60
N VAL A 290 -20.77 11.80 18.88
CA VAL A 290 -19.38 11.81 19.36
C VAL A 290 -18.61 10.58 18.90
N PHE A 291 -19.20 9.39 19.04
CA PHE A 291 -18.56 8.14 18.58
C PHE A 291 -18.30 8.18 17.07
N PHE A 292 -19.30 8.52 16.27
CA PHE A 292 -19.17 8.61 14.81
C PHE A 292 -18.19 9.71 14.42
N GLY A 293 -18.28 10.90 15.00
CA GLY A 293 -17.40 12.02 14.71
C GLY A 293 -15.94 11.76 15.10
N PHE A 294 -15.69 11.09 16.23
CA PHE A 294 -14.35 10.64 16.62
C PHE A 294 -13.78 9.68 15.57
N ASN A 295 -14.52 8.61 15.26
CA ASN A 295 -14.08 7.64 14.25
C ASN A 295 -13.89 8.31 12.89
N TRP A 296 -14.77 9.21 12.49
CA TRP A 296 -14.70 9.90 11.20
C TRP A 296 -13.48 10.82 11.08
N ILE A 297 -13.23 11.63 12.11
CA ILE A 297 -12.13 12.59 12.12
C ILE A 297 -10.80 11.85 12.22
N PHE A 298 -10.69 10.89 13.13
CA PHE A 298 -9.43 10.21 13.46
C PHE A 298 -9.15 8.93 12.67
N ALA A 299 -10.12 8.36 11.95
CA ALA A 299 -9.95 7.10 11.20
C ALA A 299 -8.69 7.15 10.35
N SER A 300 -8.56 8.16 9.49
CA SER A 300 -7.41 8.34 8.60
C SER A 300 -6.06 8.19 9.31
N ALA A 301 -5.85 8.96 10.38
CA ALA A 301 -4.64 8.92 11.19
C ALA A 301 -4.46 7.55 11.84
N LEU A 302 -5.52 6.96 12.40
CA LEU A 302 -5.47 5.64 13.04
C LEU A 302 -5.14 4.51 12.05
N MET A 303 -5.60 4.59 10.78
CA MET A 303 -5.26 3.57 9.77
C MET A 303 -3.83 3.73 9.25
N THR A 304 -3.42 4.96 8.97
CA THR A 304 -2.15 5.24 8.26
C THR A 304 -0.94 5.26 9.20
N TYR A 305 -1.13 5.63 10.47
CA TYR A 305 -0.07 5.67 11.46
C TYR A 305 0.68 4.33 11.63
N PRO A 306 0.03 3.19 11.90
CA PRO A 306 0.75 1.92 12.04
C PRO A 306 1.48 1.54 10.76
N ILE A 307 0.90 1.79 9.58
CA ILE A 307 1.52 1.50 8.29
C ILE A 307 2.80 2.32 8.11
N PHE A 308 2.74 3.63 8.37
CA PHE A 308 3.91 4.51 8.19
C PHE A 308 5.01 4.21 9.21
N ILE A 309 4.64 3.91 10.45
CA ILE A 309 5.59 3.51 11.49
C ILE A 309 6.27 2.18 11.13
N THR A 310 5.51 1.14 10.77
CA THR A 310 6.08 -0.14 10.35
C THR A 310 6.95 -0.01 9.10
N ALA A 311 6.51 0.76 8.10
CA ALA A 311 7.31 1.02 6.90
C ALA A 311 8.63 1.72 7.23
N THR A 312 8.60 2.70 8.15
CA THR A 312 9.78 3.43 8.59
C THR A 312 10.71 2.54 9.41
N TYR A 313 10.17 1.79 10.36
CA TYR A 313 10.93 0.83 11.17
C TYR A 313 11.66 -0.18 10.30
N ASN A 314 10.96 -0.78 9.33
CA ASN A 314 11.56 -1.72 8.38
C ASN A 314 12.67 -1.09 7.54
N LEU A 315 12.59 0.20 7.20
CA LEU A 315 13.68 0.89 6.50
C LEU A 315 14.92 1.06 7.40
N ILE A 316 14.72 1.38 8.67
CA ILE A 316 15.81 1.59 9.64
C ILE A 316 16.50 0.26 9.94
N VAL A 317 15.74 -0.79 10.26
CA VAL A 317 16.28 -2.12 10.58
C VAL A 317 17.04 -2.71 9.40
N ASN A 318 16.45 -2.72 8.20
CA ASN A 318 17.13 -3.24 6.99
C ASN A 318 18.46 -2.50 6.72
N LYS A 319 18.50 -1.19 7.00
CA LYS A 319 19.74 -0.41 6.86
C LYS A 319 20.77 -0.80 7.91
N GLN A 320 20.37 -1.01 9.16
CA GLN A 320 21.25 -1.48 10.23
C GLN A 320 21.81 -2.87 9.93
N GLU A 321 20.97 -3.81 9.49
CA GLU A 321 21.38 -5.16 9.09
C GLU A 321 22.34 -5.13 7.89
N SER A 322 22.06 -4.30 6.87
CA SER A 322 22.97 -4.17 5.72
C SER A 322 24.35 -3.63 6.14
N ARG A 323 24.40 -2.70 7.09
CA ARG A 323 25.65 -2.17 7.66
C ARG A 323 26.39 -3.22 8.48
N ALA A 324 25.67 -3.98 9.32
CA ALA A 324 26.25 -5.05 10.12
C ALA A 324 26.82 -6.20 9.25
N ARG A 325 26.11 -6.58 8.17
CA ARG A 325 26.63 -7.55 7.19
C ARG A 325 27.86 -7.02 6.48
N SER A 326 27.86 -5.75 6.07
CA SER A 326 29.02 -5.13 5.44
C SER A 326 30.23 -5.03 6.38
N SER A 327 30.03 -4.74 7.67
CA SER A 327 31.12 -4.72 8.64
C SER A 327 31.67 -6.11 8.89
N ASN A 328 30.82 -7.13 9.02
CA ASN A 328 31.25 -8.51 9.22
C ASN A 328 32.05 -9.04 8.02
N ASN A 329 31.61 -8.74 6.80
CA ASN A 329 32.34 -9.11 5.58
C ASN A 329 33.71 -8.41 5.50
N LEU A 330 33.78 -7.14 5.90
CA LEU A 330 35.04 -6.40 5.96
C LEU A 330 36.00 -7.03 7.00
N SER A 331 35.51 -7.30 8.20
CA SER A 331 36.29 -7.97 9.26
C SER A 331 36.79 -9.35 8.83
N ALA A 332 35.95 -10.15 8.17
CA ALA A 332 36.33 -11.45 7.63
C ALA A 332 37.39 -11.33 6.53
N SER A 333 37.27 -10.33 5.63
CA SER A 333 38.27 -10.09 4.58
C SER A 333 39.63 -9.65 5.14
N LEU A 334 39.64 -8.82 6.19
CA LEU A 334 40.86 -8.38 6.87
C LEU A 334 41.54 -9.54 7.61
N GLN A 335 40.76 -10.41 8.26
CA GLN A 335 41.29 -11.63 8.90
C GLN A 335 41.88 -12.59 7.86
N ALA A 336 41.24 -12.76 6.70
CA ALA A 336 41.76 -13.58 5.61
C ALA A 336 43.08 -13.02 5.03
N GLN A 337 43.19 -11.69 4.87
CA GLN A 337 44.42 -11.04 4.42
C GLN A 337 45.56 -11.17 5.44
N GLN A 338 45.28 -11.03 6.74
CA GLN A 338 46.28 -11.23 7.80
C GLN A 338 46.75 -12.71 7.90
N ALA A 339 45.84 -13.66 7.70
CA ALA A 339 46.18 -15.08 7.64
C ALA A 339 47.07 -15.39 6.42
N ALA A 340 46.79 -14.79 5.26
CA ALA A 340 47.61 -14.92 4.06
C ALA A 340 49.01 -14.28 4.21
N GLN A 341 49.12 -13.11 4.86
CA GLN A 341 50.43 -12.48 5.13
C GLN A 341 51.27 -13.27 6.14
N ARG A 342 50.64 -13.92 7.12
CA ARG A 342 51.35 -14.82 8.06
C ARG A 342 51.83 -16.10 7.40
N SER A 343 51.15 -16.59 6.36
CA SER A 343 51.62 -17.75 5.60
C SER A 343 52.81 -17.40 4.69
N SER A 344 52.84 -16.19 4.12
CA SER A 344 53.95 -15.74 3.26
C SER A 344 55.23 -15.40 4.05
N THR A 345 55.13 -14.94 5.31
CA THR A 345 56.31 -14.69 6.17
C THR A 345 56.96 -15.97 6.71
N ARG A 346 56.25 -17.11 6.72
CA ARG A 346 56.80 -18.41 7.15
C ARG A 346 57.53 -19.15 6.02
N SER A 347 57.49 -18.64 4.78
CA SER A 347 58.18 -19.20 3.61
C SER A 347 59.43 -18.38 3.22
N GLY A 348 60.06 -17.73 4.19
CA GLY A 348 61.24 -16.88 4.02
C GLY A 348 62.57 -17.53 4.43
N THR A 349 62.82 -18.79 4.07
CA THR A 349 64.18 -19.39 4.11
C THR A 349 64.37 -20.43 3.01
N VAL A 350 64.33 -20.04 1.74
CA VAL A 350 64.89 -20.85 0.65
C VAL A 350 65.71 -19.95 -0.27
N LYS A 351 66.98 -20.35 -0.44
CA LYS A 351 68.01 -19.69 -1.24
C LYS A 351 67.61 -19.46 -2.70
N SER A 352 68.20 -18.40 -3.24
CA SER A 352 68.20 -17.97 -4.63
C SER A 352 68.50 -19.08 -5.65
N ASN A 353 67.70 -19.14 -6.71
CA ASN A 353 68.12 -18.93 -8.10
C ASN A 353 66.93 -19.24 -9.01
N HIS A 354 66.37 -18.22 -9.68
CA HIS A 354 66.09 -18.32 -11.12
C HIS A 354 65.62 -16.99 -11.72
N LYS A 355 66.02 -16.84 -12.98
CA LYS A 355 65.89 -15.73 -13.92
C LYS A 355 64.50 -15.09 -13.98
N ALA A 356 64.51 -13.78 -14.19
CA ALA A 356 63.38 -12.97 -14.58
C ALA A 356 62.82 -13.40 -15.95
N VAL A 357 61.53 -13.72 -15.97
CA VAL A 357 60.68 -13.62 -17.17
C VAL A 357 59.64 -12.56 -16.87
N VAL A 358 59.75 -11.45 -17.60
CA VAL A 358 58.79 -10.36 -17.64
C VAL A 358 57.51 -10.89 -18.29
N ASN A 359 56.38 -10.81 -17.61
CA ASN A 359 55.09 -10.80 -18.29
C ASN A 359 54.20 -9.71 -17.69
N GLN A 360 54.02 -8.66 -18.48
CA GLN A 360 53.07 -7.58 -18.26
C GLN A 360 51.67 -8.08 -18.61
N ASN A 361 50.73 -7.89 -17.67
CA ASN A 361 49.32 -7.58 -17.85
C ASN A 361 48.50 -8.26 -16.76
N SER A 362 48.02 -7.46 -15.80
CA SER A 362 46.63 -7.50 -15.34
C SER A 362 46.41 -6.40 -14.30
N THR A 363 45.80 -5.31 -14.78
CA THR A 363 45.06 -4.33 -14.00
C THR A 363 44.07 -5.01 -13.07
N ALA A 364 44.32 -4.94 -11.77
CA ALA A 364 43.34 -5.32 -10.75
C ALA A 364 42.26 -4.22 -10.67
N VAL A 365 41.13 -4.48 -11.32
CA VAL A 365 39.89 -3.73 -11.11
C VAL A 365 39.30 -4.16 -9.77
N LEU A 366 39.17 -3.18 -8.89
CA LEU A 366 38.50 -3.26 -7.59
C LEU A 366 37.01 -3.63 -7.81
N LEU A 367 36.64 -4.90 -7.64
CA LEU A 367 35.24 -5.32 -7.62
C LEU A 367 34.72 -5.33 -6.18
N THR A 368 33.90 -4.33 -5.89
CA THR A 368 32.93 -4.31 -4.79
C THR A 368 31.95 -5.49 -4.94
N PRO A 369 31.57 -6.19 -3.86
CA PRO A 369 30.45 -7.12 -3.94
C PRO A 369 29.14 -6.32 -3.91
N LEU A 370 28.54 -6.17 -5.09
CA LEU A 370 27.16 -5.77 -5.27
C LEU A 370 26.25 -6.75 -4.51
N ALA A 371 25.51 -6.19 -3.57
CA ALA A 371 24.25 -6.76 -3.13
C ALA A 371 23.30 -6.85 -4.33
N ASN A 372 22.79 -8.06 -4.60
CA ASN A 372 21.45 -8.27 -5.12
C ASN A 372 21.13 -9.76 -5.07
N SER A 373 20.49 -10.18 -3.99
CA SER A 373 19.59 -11.33 -3.99
C SER A 373 18.33 -10.95 -4.78
N GLN A 374 18.49 -10.69 -6.08
CA GLN A 374 17.50 -11.05 -7.07
C GLN A 374 17.80 -12.49 -7.41
N LEU A 375 17.01 -13.40 -6.83
CA LEU A 375 16.86 -14.74 -7.33
C LEU A 375 16.61 -14.64 -8.83
N VAL A 376 17.62 -15.05 -9.58
CA VAL A 376 17.59 -15.34 -11.01
C VAL A 376 16.46 -16.35 -11.23
N LEU A 377 15.29 -15.84 -11.61
CA LEU A 377 14.21 -16.56 -12.26
C LEU A 377 14.10 -16.10 -13.73
N GLU A 378 15.24 -15.81 -14.34
CA GLU A 378 15.39 -15.67 -15.78
C GLU A 378 16.32 -16.76 -16.32
N ARG A 379 15.73 -17.92 -16.61
CA ARG A 379 16.09 -18.82 -17.72
C ARG A 379 15.09 -19.98 -17.74
N GLY A 380 13.92 -19.70 -18.31
CA GLY A 380 12.89 -20.72 -18.61
C GLY A 380 12.15 -20.50 -19.92
N ASP A 381 12.45 -19.43 -20.66
CA ASP A 381 11.65 -19.01 -21.83
C ASP A 381 12.24 -19.45 -23.18
N SER A 382 13.36 -20.18 -23.19
CA SER A 382 13.97 -20.68 -24.44
C SER A 382 13.68 -22.16 -24.76
N PHE A 383 12.86 -22.86 -23.97
CA PHE A 383 12.56 -24.28 -24.22
C PHE A 383 11.18 -24.56 -24.85
N TRP A 384 10.30 -23.56 -24.95
CA TRP A 384 8.92 -23.73 -25.44
C TRP A 384 8.67 -23.23 -26.87
N ARG A 385 9.70 -22.89 -27.64
CA ARG A 385 9.55 -22.39 -29.03
C ARG A 385 9.76 -23.42 -30.15
N GLU A 386 9.93 -24.70 -29.83
CA GLU A 386 10.20 -25.75 -30.85
C GLU A 386 9.08 -26.79 -31.04
N GLY A 387 7.88 -26.55 -30.50
CA GLY A 387 6.75 -27.50 -30.60
C GLY A 387 5.73 -27.25 -31.72
N GLU A 388 5.71 -26.08 -32.37
CA GLU A 388 4.69 -25.72 -33.36
C GLU A 388 5.31 -25.53 -34.76
N ARG A 389 5.81 -26.63 -35.32
CA ARG A 389 6.01 -26.77 -36.78
C ARG A 389 5.72 -28.22 -37.16
N GLY A 390 4.53 -28.46 -37.73
CA GLY A 390 4.24 -29.73 -38.40
C GLY A 390 2.78 -30.15 -38.36
N SER A 391 1.96 -29.66 -39.30
CA SER A 391 1.00 -30.46 -40.09
C SER A 391 0.04 -29.55 -40.84
N GLU A 392 0.54 -28.89 -41.90
CA GLU A 392 -0.31 -28.60 -43.05
C GLU A 392 -0.25 -29.83 -43.96
N GLY A 393 -1.39 -30.49 -44.12
CA GLY A 393 -1.65 -31.53 -45.10
C GLY A 393 -3.00 -31.25 -45.77
N PRO A 394 -3.12 -31.48 -47.10
CA PRO A 394 -4.08 -30.76 -47.93
C PRO A 394 -5.43 -31.47 -48.00
N HIS A 395 -6.52 -30.70 -48.04
CA HIS A 395 -7.70 -30.96 -48.86
C HIS A 395 -8.57 -29.72 -48.97
#